data_AF-A0A537J2C2-F1
#
_entry.id   AF-A0A537J2C2-F1
#
_cell.length_a   1.000
_cell.length_b   1.000
_cell.length_c   1.000
_cell.angle_alpha   90.00
_cell.angle_beta   90.00
_cell.angle_gamma   90.00
#
_symmetry.space_group_name_H-M   'P 1'
#
loop_
_entity.id
_entity.type
_entity.pdbx_description
1 polymer ?
#
loop_
_entity_poly.entity_id
_entity_poly.type
_entity_poly.pdbx_seq_one_letter_code
_entity_poly.pdbx_strand_id
1 'polypeptide(L)' 'MKSFQLDFNKLVGFGADGCSTNFGSKNGIAVKLRSLSPCLIAFHCPAHRLQLAILDIAEDVLLWLELLLILDGVYYSN' A
#
# COMPACT_ATOMS: atom_id res chain seq x y z
N MET A 1 6.09 13.46 -23.90
CA MET A 1 4.96 13.61 -22.96
C MET A 1 4.18 14.86 -23.34
N LYS A 2 2.84 14.79 -23.45
CA LYS A 2 2.01 16.00 -23.60
C LYS A 2 1.98 16.73 -22.25
N SER A 3 2.30 18.02 -22.25
CA SER A 3 2.14 18.87 -21.06
C SER A 3 0.70 19.33 -21.00
N PHE A 4 -0.01 18.96 -19.95
CA PHE A 4 -1.42 19.33 -19.76
C PHE A 4 -1.62 20.74 -19.16
N GLN A 5 -0.56 21.56 -19.09
CA GLN A 5 -0.60 22.91 -18.49
C GLN A 5 -1.39 22.94 -17.16
N LEU A 6 -1.12 21.96 -16.30
CA LEU A 6 -1.78 21.86 -14.99
C LEU A 6 -1.23 22.94 -14.06
N ASP A 7 -2.13 23.71 -13.49
CA ASP A 7 -1.80 24.68 -12.44
C ASP A 7 -1.64 23.95 -11.11
N PHE A 8 -0.40 23.82 -10.64
CA PHE A 8 -0.09 23.14 -9.39
C PHE A 8 -0.69 23.83 -8.16
N ASN A 9 -1.01 25.12 -8.20
CA ASN A 9 -1.68 25.80 -7.09
C ASN A 9 -3.12 25.27 -6.85
N LYS A 10 -3.70 24.61 -7.86
CA LYS A 10 -5.04 24.01 -7.78
C LYS A 10 -4.99 22.51 -7.46
N LEU A 11 -3.80 21.94 -7.30
CA LEU A 11 -3.63 20.53 -6.96
C LEU A 11 -3.85 20.32 -5.46
N VAL A 12 -4.98 19.71 -5.12
CA VAL A 12 -5.39 19.47 -3.72
C VAL A 12 -5.17 18.04 -3.24
N GLY A 13 -5.03 17.07 -4.15
CA GLY A 13 -4.97 15.65 -3.82
C GLY A 13 -3.97 14.86 -4.66
N PHE A 14 -3.29 13.91 -4.02
CA PHE A 14 -2.43 12.92 -4.66
C PHE A 14 -2.64 11.55 -4.02
N GLY A 15 -3.05 10.57 -4.83
CA GLY A 15 -3.25 9.18 -4.39
C GLY A 15 -2.33 8.24 -5.17
N ALA A 16 -1.59 7.38 -4.47
CA ALA A 16 -0.67 6.41 -5.09
C ALA A 16 -0.47 5.17 -4.20
N ASP A 17 0.19 4.13 -4.71
CA ASP A 17 0.59 2.98 -3.89
C ASP A 17 1.56 3.41 -2.77
N GLY A 18 1.85 2.51 -1.82
CA GLY A 18 2.73 2.81 -0.69
C GLY A 18 4.22 2.79 -0.97
N CYS A 19 4.64 2.81 -2.23
CA CYS A 19 6.06 2.74 -2.56
C CYS A 19 6.83 3.99 -2.08
N SER A 20 8.09 3.79 -1.74
CA SER A 20 9.01 4.85 -1.30
C SER A 20 9.25 5.91 -2.38
N THR A 21 9.09 5.57 -3.65
CA THR A 21 9.12 6.54 -4.76
C THR A 21 7.97 7.54 -4.68
N ASN A 22 6.81 7.13 -4.15
CA ASN A 22 5.63 7.98 -3.99
C ASN A 22 5.63 8.74 -2.65
N PHE A 23 5.94 8.04 -1.56
CA PHE A 23 5.78 8.55 -0.18
C PHE A 23 7.09 8.71 0.61
N GLY A 24 8.25 8.52 -0.01
CA GLY A 24 9.54 8.70 0.65
C GLY A 24 9.75 10.13 1.17
N SER A 25 10.29 10.25 2.38
CA SER A 25 10.36 11.52 3.13
C SER A 25 11.23 12.63 2.51
N LYS A 26 12.20 12.26 1.66
CA LYS A 26 13.13 13.22 1.03
C LYS A 26 12.83 13.47 -0.44
N ASN A 27 12.62 12.39 -1.20
CA ASN A 27 12.53 12.43 -2.67
C ASN A 27 11.24 11.83 -3.23
N GLY A 28 10.25 11.54 -2.37
CA GLY A 28 8.96 11.03 -2.79
C GLY A 28 8.19 12.04 -3.65
N ILE A 29 7.37 11.54 -4.57
CA ILE A 29 6.51 12.38 -5.40
C ILE A 29 5.60 13.27 -4.54
N ALA A 30 5.04 12.74 -3.45
CA ALA A 30 4.20 13.52 -2.54
C ALA A 30 4.94 14.71 -1.92
N VAL A 31 6.23 14.57 -1.61
CA VAL A 31 7.08 15.65 -1.07
C VAL A 31 7.31 16.74 -2.12
N LYS A 32 7.63 16.32 -3.35
CA LYS A 32 7.84 17.24 -4.49
C LYS A 32 6.55 17.96 -4.89
N LEU A 33 5.41 17.29 -4.84
CA LEU A 33 4.12 17.92 -5.11
C LEU A 33 3.73 18.89 -3.98
N ARG A 34 4.03 18.57 -2.72
CA ARG A 34 3.83 19.50 -1.58
C ARG A 34 4.66 20.77 -1.68
N SER A 35 5.89 20.71 -2.21
CA SER A 35 6.68 21.93 -2.42
C SER A 35 6.07 22.86 -3.49
N LEU A 36 5.26 22.32 -4.39
CA LEU A 36 4.53 23.10 -5.41
C LEU A 36 3.13 23.50 -4.94
N SER A 37 2.49 22.67 -4.11
CA SER A 37 1.16 22.89 -3.54
C SER A 37 1.16 22.56 -2.04
N PRO A 38 1.38 23.54 -1.15
CA PRO A 38 1.46 23.30 0.29
C PRO A 38 0.17 22.71 0.89
N CYS A 39 -0.98 22.96 0.26
CA CYS A 39 -2.29 22.44 0.69
C CYS A 39 -2.58 21.00 0.22
N LEU A 40 -1.67 20.37 -0.53
CA LEU A 40 -1.83 19.02 -1.05
C LEU A 40 -2.07 17.99 0.07
N ILE A 41 -3.12 17.19 -0.09
CA ILE A 41 -3.36 15.98 0.70
C ILE A 41 -2.86 14.77 -0.09
N ALA A 42 -1.85 14.09 0.45
CA ALA A 42 -1.32 12.86 -0.12
C ALA A 42 -1.78 11.65 0.69
N PHE A 43 -2.32 10.62 0.05
CA PHE A 43 -2.84 9.42 0.72
C PHE A 43 -2.55 8.13 -0.06
N HIS A 44 -2.39 7.02 0.65
CA HIS A 44 -2.19 5.72 0.04
C HIS A 44 -3.46 5.23 -0.65
N CYS A 45 -3.31 4.57 -1.80
CA CYS A 45 -4.39 3.93 -2.53
C CYS A 45 -5.15 2.94 -1.62
N PRO A 46 -6.45 3.17 -1.34
CA PRO A 46 -7.23 2.30 -0.48
C PRO A 46 -7.34 0.87 -1.00
N ALA A 47 -7.46 0.69 -2.33
CA ALA A 47 -7.52 -0.63 -2.95
C ALA A 47 -6.23 -1.43 -2.74
N HIS A 48 -5.07 -0.78 -2.90
CA HIS A 48 -3.79 -1.43 -2.65
C HIS A 48 -3.59 -1.75 -1.16
N ARG A 49 -4.00 -0.85 -0.26
CA ARG A 49 -3.96 -1.13 1.19
C ARG A 49 -4.90 -2.28 1.59
N LEU A 50 -6.08 -2.36 1.00
CA LEU A 50 -7.01 -3.47 1.23
C LEU A 50 -6.42 -4.79 0.73
N GLN A 51 -5.83 -4.80 -0.46
CA GLN A 51 -5.14 -5.98 -0.99
C GLN A 51 -4.03 -6.45 -0.06
N LEU A 52 -3.20 -5.54 0.46
CA LEU A 52 -2.14 -5.90 1.40
C LEU A 52 -2.70 -6.48 2.70
N ALA A 53 -3.76 -5.90 3.27
CA ALA A 53 -4.40 -6.43 4.48
C ALA A 53 -4.98 -7.83 4.26
N ILE A 54 -5.55 -8.10 3.08
CA ILE A 54 -6.06 -9.44 2.73
C ILE A 54 -4.90 -10.44 2.64
N LEU A 55 -3.79 -10.05 1.99
CA LEU A 55 -2.62 -10.93 1.83
C LEU A 55 -1.97 -11.26 3.18
N ASP A 56 -1.86 -10.28 4.07
CA ASP A 56 -1.29 -10.42 5.42
C ASP A 56 -2.07 -11.48 6.23
N ILE A 57 -3.40 -11.38 6.22
CA ILE A 57 -4.27 -12.35 6.91
C ILE A 57 -4.25 -13.71 6.22
N ALA A 58 -4.22 -13.75 4.88
CA ALA A 58 -4.22 -14.99 4.14
C ALA A 58 -2.96 -15.83 4.42
N GLU A 59 -1.80 -15.18 4.56
CA GLU A 59 -0.54 -15.84 4.91
C GLU A 59 -0.63 -16.50 6.30
N ASP A 60 -1.14 -15.78 7.30
CA ASP A 60 -1.37 -16.33 8.64
C ASP A 60 -2.33 -17.52 8.61
N VAL A 61 -3.49 -17.39 7.98
CA VAL A 61 -4.51 -18.43 7.94
C VAL A 61 -4.00 -19.70 7.26
N LEU A 62 -3.24 -19.57 6.17
CA LEU A 62 -2.64 -20.71 5.48
C LEU A 62 -1.60 -21.43 6.35
N LEU A 63 -0.76 -20.66 7.06
CA LEU A 63 0.22 -21.22 7.99
C LEU A 63 -0.45 -21.99 9.14
N TRP A 64 -1.54 -21.46 9.69
CA TRP A 64 -2.33 -22.14 10.72
C TRP A 64 -2.98 -23.42 10.21
N LEU A 65 -3.48 -23.42 8.96
CA LEU A 65 -4.08 -24.60 8.35
C LEU A 65 -3.04 -25.71 8.15
N GLU A 66 -1.85 -25.36 7.67
CA GLU A 66 -0.74 -26.29 7.47
C GLU A 66 -0.28 -26.90 8.81
N LEU A 67 -0.16 -26.09 9.85
CA LEU A 67 0.16 -26.57 11.20
C LEU A 67 -0.90 -27.55 11.73
N LEU A 68 -2.19 -27.23 11.57
CA LEU A 68 -3.28 -28.11 12.00
C LEU A 68 -3.26 -29.44 11.25
N LEU A 69 -3.04 -29.43 9.93
CA LEU A 69 -2.92 -30.65 9.13
C LEU A 69 -1.77 -31.54 9.60
N ILE A 70 -0.61 -30.94 9.93
CA ILE A 70 0.53 -31.67 10.48
C ILE A 70 0.20 -32.26 11.85
N LEU A 71 -0.42 -31.48 12.74
CA LEU A 71 -0.79 -31.92 14.08
C LEU A 71 -1.83 -33.05 14.02
N ASP A 72 -2.89 -32.91 13.22
CA ASP A 72 -3.87 -33.98 13.04
C ASP A 72 -3.23 -35.24 12.46
N GLY A 73 -2.31 -35.08 11.49
CA GLY A 73 -1.52 -36.18 10.94
C GLY A 73 -0.66 -36.89 11.99
N VAL A 74 -0.16 -36.20 13.02
CA VAL A 74 0.63 -36.82 14.11
C VAL A 74 -0.27 -37.42 15.19
N TYR A 75 -1.36 -36.74 15.57
CA TYR A 75 -2.21 -37.14 16.68
C TYR A 75 -3.22 -38.22 16.31
N TYR A 76 -3.74 -38.22 15.09
CA TYR A 76 -4.80 -39.12 14.64
C TYR A 76 -4.36 -40.18 13.63
N SER A 77 -3.09 -40.22 13.23
CA SER A 77 -2.54 -41.36 12.48
C SER A 77 -2.04 -42.45 13.44
N ASN A 78 -2.96 -43.25 13.97
CA ASN A 78 -2.71 -44.61 14.47
C ASN A 78 -3.73 -45.56 13.86
#